data_AF-A0A0L0G7L0-F1
#
_entry.id   AF-A0A0L0G7L0-F1
#
_cell.length_a   1.000
_cell.length_b   1.000
_cell.length_c   1.000
_cell.angle_alpha   90.00
_cell.angle_beta   90.00
_cell.angle_gamma   90.00
#
_symmetry.space_group_name_H-M   'P 1'
#
loop_
_entity.id
_entity.type
_entity.pdbx_description
1 polymer ?
#
loop_
_entity_poly.entity_id
_entity_poly.type
_entity_poly.pdbx_seq_one_letter_code
_entity_poly.pdbx_strand_id
1 'polypeptide(L)'
;MNVPSRISKAVVAVAAGAAASIAGYYESDKLFSASEIVIDITDKDLLPGRTGRDMFIDKFSVDDIERLLQDSQAKFSLEKLGYVKQVVALDLTGLAVDRLRVYDLSVQNNDADGRNNHGLKLQLPCSDNILPYYVDHKSFTNHPLTKDNIKVPTWLPPIIELAVRQTFSLDRSRAMMLAIDLAEGIKCKVGSKQKRSERIESHKRTLNWMQRASLLSMDNLCVEWVVMQKISEKLPSDVKVALPGQQYPGLGLLKPMARLMNKFAKDKDTIVNSPLYFHNAVMYSTMPDCTFLNPEFEGQFRTLKNDLEAYINDREHIGLAVVSRALFFGNVIHRPSGKRVRWEAMEQVIPLSDRAKQELTYNKEYLAIVEANTTKGVFGIDFGSHIEIPISKESGAEKDFPCDDICISEASSSNETADLVALSEIDTRPAT
;
A
#
# COMPACT_ATOMS: atom_id res chain seq x y z
N MET A 1 38.39 -30.34 -20.27
CA MET A 1 37.41 -29.23 -20.29
C MET A 1 36.67 -29.25 -18.97
N ASN A 2 37.06 -28.38 -18.03
CA ASN A 2 36.48 -28.31 -16.68
C ASN A 2 35.38 -27.26 -16.66
N VAL A 3 34.16 -27.69 -16.30
CA VAL A 3 33.03 -26.81 -15.99
C VAL A 3 33.21 -26.29 -14.55
N PRO A 4 33.19 -24.98 -14.27
CA PRO A 4 33.23 -24.49 -12.90
C PRO A 4 31.81 -24.47 -12.31
N SER A 5 31.47 -25.50 -11.52
CA SER A 5 30.29 -25.50 -10.64
C SER A 5 30.66 -24.94 -9.26
N ARG A 6 30.45 -23.64 -9.08
CA ARG A 6 30.32 -23.04 -7.73
C ARG A 6 29.24 -21.98 -7.75
N ILE A 7 28.00 -22.41 -7.94
CA ILE A 7 26.84 -21.63 -7.48
C ILE A 7 26.92 -21.63 -5.95
N SER A 8 27.09 -20.45 -5.36
CA SER A 8 27.25 -20.32 -3.90
C SER A 8 25.98 -20.78 -3.20
N LYS A 9 26.11 -21.39 -2.02
CA LYS A 9 24.95 -21.80 -1.18
C LYS A 9 23.98 -20.65 -0.88
N ALA A 10 24.44 -19.39 -0.99
CA ALA A 10 23.62 -18.20 -0.84
C ALA A 10 22.67 -17.95 -2.03
N VAL A 11 23.13 -18.19 -3.26
CA VAL A 11 22.28 -18.12 -4.47
C VAL A 11 21.18 -19.19 -4.40
N VAL A 12 21.53 -20.38 -3.89
CA VAL A 12 20.56 -21.46 -3.66
C VAL A 12 19.55 -21.09 -2.57
N ALA A 13 19.94 -20.36 -1.52
CA ALA A 13 19.04 -19.93 -0.45
C ALA A 13 18.07 -18.82 -0.89
N VAL A 14 18.52 -17.84 -1.70
CA VAL A 14 17.66 -16.80 -2.29
C VAL A 14 16.66 -17.42 -3.28
N ALA A 15 17.13 -18.35 -4.12
CA ALA A 15 16.26 -19.11 -5.02
C ALA A 15 15.28 -20.02 -4.25
N ALA A 16 15.69 -20.60 -3.11
CA ALA A 16 14.83 -21.43 -2.27
C ALA A 16 13.78 -20.60 -1.51
N GLY A 17 14.11 -19.39 -1.06
CA GLY A 17 13.14 -18.46 -0.46
C GLY A 17 12.07 -18.03 -1.47
N ALA A 18 12.48 -17.69 -2.70
CA ALA A 18 11.55 -17.40 -3.79
C ALA A 18 10.72 -18.64 -4.20
N ALA A 19 11.34 -19.82 -4.27
CA ALA A 19 10.65 -21.08 -4.61
C ALA A 19 9.69 -21.57 -3.51
N ALA A 20 9.97 -21.32 -2.23
CA ALA A 20 9.07 -21.64 -1.12
C ALA A 20 7.82 -20.75 -1.12
N SER A 21 7.97 -19.47 -1.49
CA SER A 21 6.83 -18.57 -1.76
C SER A 21 5.98 -19.02 -2.95
N ILE A 22 6.58 -19.73 -3.92
CA ILE A 22 5.88 -20.28 -5.11
C ILE A 22 5.22 -21.63 -4.81
N ALA A 23 5.82 -22.47 -3.95
CA ALA A 23 5.30 -23.80 -3.63
C ALA A 23 3.98 -23.76 -2.83
N GLY A 24 3.75 -22.73 -2.01
CA GLY A 24 2.48 -22.51 -1.31
C GLY A 24 1.30 -22.18 -2.24
N TYR A 25 1.55 -21.95 -3.53
CA TYR A 25 0.55 -21.58 -4.54
C TYR A 25 0.09 -22.75 -5.42
N TYR A 26 0.73 -23.92 -5.32
CA TYR A 26 0.52 -25.04 -6.25
C TYR A 26 -0.79 -25.81 -6.05
N GLU A 27 -1.61 -25.47 -5.04
CA GLU A 27 -2.86 -26.19 -4.73
C GLU A 27 -4.16 -25.54 -5.22
N SER A 28 -4.11 -24.54 -6.11
CA SER A 28 -5.35 -24.17 -6.83
C SER A 28 -5.10 -23.89 -8.30
N ASP A 29 -5.81 -24.65 -9.13
CA ASP A 29 -5.67 -24.71 -10.58
C ASP A 29 -5.73 -23.33 -11.28
N LYS A 30 -4.70 -23.10 -12.11
CA LYS A 30 -4.60 -22.12 -13.21
C LYS A 30 -4.65 -20.63 -12.83
N LEU A 31 -3.46 -20.02 -12.84
CA LEU A 31 -3.07 -18.65 -13.24
C LEU A 31 -2.11 -18.03 -12.21
N PHE A 32 -0.83 -18.38 -12.27
CA PHE A 32 0.26 -17.48 -11.89
C PHE A 32 1.55 -18.05 -12.48
N SER A 33 2.22 -17.29 -13.35
CA SER A 33 3.51 -17.74 -13.90
C SER A 33 4.61 -17.25 -12.97
N ALA A 34 5.53 -18.13 -12.57
CA ALA A 34 6.72 -17.73 -11.81
C ALA A 34 7.58 -16.67 -12.53
N SER A 35 7.37 -16.48 -13.84
CA SER A 35 7.97 -15.39 -14.63
C SER A 35 7.39 -13.99 -14.35
N GLU A 36 6.28 -13.87 -13.61
CA GLU A 36 5.63 -12.59 -13.26
C GLU A 36 6.20 -11.99 -11.95
N ILE A 37 7.07 -12.73 -11.25
CA ILE A 37 7.81 -12.24 -10.09
C ILE A 37 9.14 -11.67 -10.58
N VAL A 38 9.13 -10.43 -11.06
CA VAL A 38 10.36 -9.69 -11.36
C VAL A 38 10.86 -9.07 -10.06
N ILE A 39 11.73 -9.80 -9.35
CA ILE A 39 12.54 -9.18 -8.30
C ILE A 39 13.75 -8.58 -9.01
N ASP A 40 13.81 -7.24 -9.00
CA ASP A 40 14.92 -6.49 -9.55
C ASP A 40 16.15 -6.63 -8.63
N ILE A 41 16.97 -7.65 -8.90
CA ILE A 41 18.25 -7.84 -8.23
C ILE A 41 19.33 -7.79 -9.31
N THR A 42 20.12 -6.71 -9.36
CA THR A 42 21.31 -6.63 -10.20
C THR A 42 22.46 -7.42 -9.56
N ASP A 43 23.54 -7.69 -10.30
CA ASP A 43 24.75 -8.32 -9.75
C ASP A 43 25.36 -7.53 -8.58
N LYS A 44 25.13 -6.22 -8.51
CA LYS A 44 25.52 -5.38 -7.37
C LYS A 44 24.62 -5.59 -6.15
N ASP A 45 23.35 -5.92 -6.39
CA ASP A 45 22.35 -6.26 -5.38
C ASP A 45 22.41 -7.73 -4.96
N LEU A 46 23.27 -8.57 -5.54
CA LEU A 46 23.38 -10.01 -5.23
C LEU A 46 24.45 -10.37 -4.19
N LEU A 47 25.14 -9.39 -3.59
CA LEU A 47 26.22 -9.61 -2.62
C LEU A 47 25.72 -9.54 -1.17
N PRO A 48 25.38 -10.68 -0.51
CA PRO A 48 24.73 -10.65 0.79
C PRO A 48 25.74 -10.35 1.90
N GLY A 49 25.32 -9.55 2.88
CA GLY A 49 25.75 -9.76 4.27
C GLY A 49 26.91 -8.92 4.80
N ARG A 50 27.43 -7.94 4.08
CA ARG A 50 28.33 -6.90 4.65
C ARG A 50 28.26 -5.61 3.84
N THR A 51 27.11 -4.96 3.81
CA THR A 51 27.09 -3.58 3.25
C THR A 51 27.96 -2.65 4.10
N GLY A 52 28.27 -3.02 5.36
CA GLY A 52 29.02 -2.16 6.28
C GLY A 52 28.26 -0.88 6.62
N ARG A 53 26.98 -0.82 6.22
CA ARG A 53 26.11 0.33 6.43
C ARG A 53 25.69 0.35 7.89
N ASP A 54 25.80 1.53 8.46
CA ASP A 54 25.43 1.89 9.82
C ASP A 54 24.26 2.89 9.85
N MET A 55 23.75 3.27 8.67
CA MET A 55 22.69 4.24 8.48
C MET A 55 21.55 3.67 7.63
N PHE A 56 20.32 3.90 8.09
CA PHE A 56 19.08 3.68 7.35
C PHE A 56 18.99 4.66 6.19
N ILE A 57 18.68 4.14 5.00
CA ILE A 57 18.66 4.87 3.71
C ILE A 57 19.89 5.75 3.49
N ASP A 58 21.05 5.23 3.93
CA ASP A 58 22.37 5.85 3.85
C ASP A 58 22.46 7.26 4.49
N LYS A 59 21.50 7.62 5.35
CA LYS A 59 21.37 8.96 5.93
C LYS A 59 21.13 9.01 7.43
N PHE A 60 20.40 8.04 7.99
CA PHE A 60 19.88 8.14 9.35
C PHE A 60 20.44 7.03 10.25
N SER A 61 21.21 7.42 11.26
CA SER A 61 21.60 6.52 12.36
C SER A 61 20.40 6.14 13.24
N VAL A 62 20.57 5.18 14.15
CA VAL A 62 19.53 4.82 15.15
C VAL A 62 19.12 6.06 15.97
N ASP A 63 20.07 6.89 16.39
CA ASP A 63 19.80 8.10 17.17
C ASP A 63 19.04 9.17 16.37
N ASP A 64 19.27 9.25 15.05
CA ASP A 64 18.49 10.13 14.18
C ASP A 64 17.04 9.66 14.12
N ILE A 65 16.81 8.35 13.95
CA ILE A 65 15.47 7.78 13.88
C ILE A 65 14.72 7.97 15.21
N GLU A 66 15.36 7.77 16.36
CA GLU A 66 14.76 8.04 17.67
C GLU A 66 14.31 9.50 17.79
N ARG A 67 15.15 10.44 17.37
CA ARG A 67 14.80 11.88 17.36
C ARG A 67 13.63 12.17 16.42
N LEU A 68 13.63 11.60 15.22
CA LEU A 68 12.55 11.80 14.25
C LEU A 68 11.22 11.18 14.70
N LEU A 69 11.25 10.05 15.42
CA LEU A 69 10.06 9.45 16.04
C LEU A 69 9.49 10.35 17.16
N GLN A 70 10.35 11.07 17.87
CA GLN A 70 9.93 12.06 18.85
C GLN A 70 9.33 13.30 18.18
N ASP A 71 10.02 13.87 17.19
CA ASP A 71 9.58 15.06 16.45
C ASP A 71 8.27 14.84 15.68
N SER A 72 8.06 13.62 15.17
CA SER A 72 6.82 13.23 14.49
C SER A 72 5.65 12.98 15.46
N GLN A 73 5.87 13.06 16.78
CA GLN A 73 4.93 12.70 17.85
C GLN A 73 4.58 11.20 17.93
N ALA A 74 5.21 10.34 17.12
CA ALA A 74 4.93 8.91 17.12
C ALA A 74 5.25 8.29 18.49
N LYS A 75 6.39 8.67 19.08
CA LYS A 75 6.81 8.22 20.41
C LYS A 75 5.78 8.57 21.50
N PHE A 76 5.34 9.83 21.53
CA PHE A 76 4.34 10.29 22.49
C PHE A 76 2.99 9.57 22.34
N SER A 77 2.56 9.31 21.11
CA SER A 77 1.34 8.55 20.84
C SER A 77 1.47 7.10 21.31
N LEU A 78 2.64 6.47 21.17
CA LEU A 78 2.92 5.14 21.69
C LEU A 78 2.86 5.10 23.23
N GLU A 79 3.46 6.09 23.90
CA GLU A 79 3.42 6.21 25.37
C GLU A 79 1.99 6.32 25.90
N LYS A 80 1.14 7.11 25.23
CA LYS A 80 -0.29 7.19 25.56
C LYS A 80 -1.05 5.87 25.43
N LEU A 81 -0.59 4.99 24.56
CA LEU A 81 -1.14 3.65 24.37
C LEU A 81 -0.55 2.62 25.36
N GLY A 82 0.36 3.04 26.26
CA GLY A 82 0.99 2.19 27.27
C GLY A 82 2.31 1.57 26.84
N TYR A 83 2.80 1.85 25.62
CA TYR A 83 4.12 1.42 25.16
C TYR A 83 5.16 2.38 25.70
N VAL A 84 5.84 2.03 26.79
CA VAL A 84 6.72 2.94 27.56
C VAL A 84 8.23 2.61 27.45
N LYS A 85 8.60 1.51 26.81
CA LYS A 85 10.00 1.07 26.65
C LYS A 85 10.29 0.75 25.18
N GLN A 86 10.13 1.74 24.32
CA GLN A 86 10.33 1.52 22.89
C GLN A 86 11.81 1.34 22.54
N VAL A 87 12.09 0.45 21.59
CA VAL A 87 13.44 0.22 21.05
C VAL A 87 13.36 0.30 19.55
N VAL A 88 14.20 1.16 18.96
CA VAL A 88 14.41 1.27 17.53
C VAL A 88 15.47 0.26 17.10
N ALA A 89 15.18 -0.47 16.02
CA ALA A 89 16.06 -1.46 15.45
C ALA A 89 16.12 -1.29 13.93
N LEU A 90 17.33 -1.22 13.38
CA LEU A 90 17.56 -1.12 11.94
C LEU A 90 18.09 -2.46 11.41
N ASP A 91 17.37 -3.02 10.45
CA ASP A 91 17.84 -4.16 9.67
C ASP A 91 18.28 -3.65 8.29
N LEU A 92 19.60 -3.55 8.14
CA LEU A 92 20.30 -3.09 6.93
C LEU A 92 20.95 -4.26 6.17
N THR A 93 20.58 -5.50 6.54
CA THR A 93 21.11 -6.72 5.91
C THR A 93 20.47 -6.99 4.55
N GLY A 94 19.32 -6.37 4.29
CA GLY A 94 18.66 -6.38 2.99
C GLY A 94 19.56 -5.77 1.91
N LEU A 95 19.54 -6.42 0.74
CA LEU A 95 20.34 -6.05 -0.42
C LEU A 95 19.88 -4.73 -1.05
N ALA A 96 18.57 -4.54 -1.15
CA ALA A 96 17.94 -3.35 -1.73
C ALA A 96 16.95 -2.66 -0.79
N VAL A 97 16.69 -3.25 0.38
CA VAL A 97 15.62 -2.80 1.28
C VAL A 97 16.21 -2.60 2.67
N ASP A 98 16.05 -1.38 3.19
CA ASP A 98 16.33 -1.06 4.57
C ASP A 98 15.06 -1.18 5.38
N ARG A 99 15.18 -1.69 6.61
CA ARG A 99 14.04 -1.84 7.51
C ARG A 99 14.25 -1.10 8.81
N LEU A 100 13.23 -0.35 9.18
CA LEU A 100 13.05 0.25 10.48
C LEU A 100 12.00 -0.56 11.24
N ARG A 101 12.37 -1.03 12.43
CA ARG A 101 11.44 -1.67 13.37
C ARG A 101 11.43 -0.93 14.69
N VAL A 102 10.24 -0.81 15.27
CA VAL A 102 10.05 -0.33 16.64
C VAL A 102 9.41 -1.45 17.44
N TYR A 103 10.05 -1.81 18.54
CA TYR A 103 9.56 -2.77 19.53
C TYR A 103 9.21 -2.03 20.82
N ASP A 104 8.49 -2.69 21.72
CA ASP A 104 8.34 -2.20 23.09
C ASP A 104 8.64 -3.31 24.11
N LEU A 105 9.72 -3.13 24.87
CA LEU A 105 10.22 -4.12 25.84
C LEU A 105 9.42 -4.17 27.15
N SER A 106 8.41 -3.32 27.32
CA SER A 106 7.48 -3.42 28.46
C SER A 106 6.38 -4.45 28.22
N VAL A 107 6.20 -4.90 26.97
CA VAL A 107 5.27 -5.96 26.61
C VAL A 107 5.75 -7.28 27.20
N GLN A 108 4.83 -8.05 27.78
CA GLN A 108 5.10 -9.34 28.41
C GLN A 108 4.56 -10.49 27.54
N ASN A 109 5.29 -11.60 27.49
CA ASN A 109 4.78 -12.84 26.92
C ASN A 109 3.69 -13.42 27.82
N ASN A 110 2.69 -14.09 27.23
CA ASN A 110 1.58 -14.71 27.97
C ASN A 110 2.02 -15.83 28.91
N ASP A 111 3.18 -16.43 28.67
CA ASP A 111 3.75 -17.52 29.47
C ASP A 111 4.53 -17.03 30.71
N ALA A 112 4.72 -15.71 30.87
CA ALA A 112 5.42 -15.18 32.04
C ALA A 112 4.51 -15.29 33.27
N ASP A 113 4.98 -16.04 34.28
CA ASP A 113 4.34 -16.26 35.58
C ASP A 113 3.55 -15.04 36.06
N GLY A 114 2.32 -15.26 36.54
CA GLY A 114 1.30 -14.28 36.92
C GLY A 114 1.64 -13.33 38.08
N ARG A 115 2.89 -12.86 38.15
CA ARG A 115 3.44 -11.90 39.11
C ARG A 115 4.15 -10.78 38.35
N ASN A 116 3.37 -9.86 37.79
CA ASN A 116 3.70 -8.43 37.66
C ASN A 116 2.54 -7.68 36.96
N ASN A 117 1.85 -6.79 37.68
CA ASN A 117 0.61 -6.14 37.25
C ASN A 117 0.78 -4.85 36.43
N HIS A 118 1.95 -4.58 35.85
CA HIS A 118 2.24 -3.25 35.26
C HIS A 118 2.69 -3.26 33.79
N GLY A 119 2.78 -4.41 33.12
CA GLY A 119 3.17 -4.50 31.69
C GLY A 119 1.99 -4.82 30.77
N LEU A 120 2.04 -4.34 29.52
CA LEU A 120 1.08 -4.73 28.48
C LEU A 120 1.25 -6.23 28.14
N LYS A 121 0.15 -6.96 28.00
CA LYS A 121 0.19 -8.39 27.64
C LYS A 121 0.10 -8.57 26.13
N LEU A 122 1.03 -9.30 25.53
CA LEU A 122 0.97 -9.68 24.12
C LEU A 122 -0.29 -10.50 23.85
N GLN A 123 -1.08 -10.14 22.85
CA GLN A 123 -2.18 -10.97 22.40
C GLN A 123 -1.73 -11.88 21.26
N LEU A 124 -2.34 -13.06 21.17
CA LEU A 124 -2.10 -13.94 20.04
C LEU A 124 -2.67 -13.30 18.76
N PRO A 125 -1.95 -13.40 17.63
CA PRO A 125 -2.46 -12.89 16.36
C PRO A 125 -3.71 -13.68 15.95
N CYS A 126 -4.62 -13.03 15.22
CA CYS A 126 -5.75 -13.73 14.62
C CYS A 126 -5.26 -14.64 13.49
N SER A 127 -5.45 -15.96 13.62
CA SER A 127 -5.04 -16.96 12.61
C SER A 127 -5.82 -16.86 11.30
N ASP A 128 -7.05 -16.33 11.36
CA ASP A 128 -8.03 -16.47 10.29
C ASP A 128 -8.00 -15.28 9.32
N ASN A 129 -7.23 -14.23 9.64
CA ASN A 129 -7.03 -13.07 8.78
C ASN A 129 -5.64 -13.14 8.13
N ILE A 130 -5.47 -14.17 7.30
CA ILE A 130 -4.20 -14.54 6.69
C ILE A 130 -3.65 -13.39 5.82
N LEU A 131 -2.42 -12.98 6.11
CA LEU A 131 -1.57 -12.25 5.16
C LEU A 131 -1.17 -13.24 4.06
N PRO A 132 -1.54 -13.03 2.78
CA PRO A 132 -1.09 -13.88 1.68
C PRO A 132 0.44 -13.83 1.54
N TYR A 133 1.08 -12.81 2.12
CA TYR A 133 2.53 -12.67 2.27
C TYR A 133 2.93 -12.85 3.72
N TYR A 134 2.57 -13.97 4.35
CA TYR A 134 3.25 -14.42 5.56
C TYR A 134 4.70 -14.79 5.17
N VAL A 135 5.52 -13.78 4.92
CA VAL A 135 6.97 -13.92 4.95
C VAL A 135 7.27 -14.13 6.42
N ASP A 136 7.40 -15.39 6.79
CA ASP A 136 7.79 -15.80 8.14
C ASP A 136 8.93 -14.90 8.63
N HIS A 137 8.69 -14.17 9.72
CA HIS A 137 9.66 -13.32 10.41
C HIS A 137 11.00 -14.03 10.69
N LYS A 138 11.06 -15.37 10.61
CA LYS A 138 12.28 -16.18 10.71
C LYS A 138 13.20 -16.12 9.49
N SER A 139 12.82 -15.46 8.39
CA SER A 139 13.56 -15.47 7.12
C SER A 139 14.56 -14.31 6.94
N PHE A 140 14.79 -13.47 7.96
CA PHE A 140 15.75 -12.37 7.88
C PHE A 140 16.79 -12.47 9.00
N THR A 141 18.06 -12.51 8.60
CA THR A 141 19.20 -12.85 9.47
C THR A 141 19.80 -11.64 10.18
N ASN A 142 20.38 -11.93 11.35
CA ASN A 142 21.45 -11.22 12.07
C ASN A 142 21.10 -9.93 12.82
N HIS A 143 21.84 -9.72 13.92
CA HIS A 143 21.67 -8.69 14.94
C HIS A 143 21.31 -7.33 14.35
N PRO A 144 20.05 -6.84 14.52
CA PRO A 144 19.70 -5.51 14.06
C PRO A 144 20.51 -4.46 14.82
N LEU A 145 20.81 -3.34 14.16
CA LEU A 145 21.46 -2.21 14.82
C LEU A 145 20.47 -1.57 15.78
N THR A 146 20.81 -1.62 17.06
CA THR A 146 20.06 -0.98 18.13
C THR A 146 20.99 -0.08 18.90
N LYS A 147 20.41 0.92 19.56
CA LYS A 147 21.15 1.72 20.53
C LYS A 147 21.69 0.80 21.63
N ASP A 148 22.96 1.00 22.00
CA ASP A 148 23.65 0.24 23.04
C ASP A 148 23.65 -1.30 22.84
N ASN A 149 23.45 -1.79 21.61
CA ASN A 149 23.33 -3.22 21.30
C ASN A 149 22.26 -3.95 22.12
N ILE A 150 21.16 -3.27 22.46
CA ILE A 150 20.01 -3.87 23.14
C ILE A 150 19.49 -5.06 22.33
N LYS A 151 19.39 -6.22 22.98
CA LYS A 151 18.85 -7.46 22.39
C LYS A 151 17.32 -7.47 22.50
N VAL A 152 16.65 -7.50 21.35
CA VAL A 152 15.20 -7.67 21.27
C VAL A 152 14.84 -9.16 21.36
N PRO A 153 13.88 -9.57 22.21
CA PRO A 153 13.44 -10.95 22.28
C PRO A 153 12.83 -11.44 20.95
N THR A 154 13.17 -12.66 20.53
CA THR A 154 12.70 -13.22 19.24
C THR A 154 11.20 -13.50 19.18
N TRP A 155 10.54 -13.59 20.33
CA TRP A 155 9.10 -13.80 20.43
C TRP A 155 8.29 -12.51 20.28
N LEU A 156 8.92 -11.33 20.43
CA LEU A 156 8.25 -10.05 20.47
C LEU A 156 8.11 -9.48 19.04
N PRO A 157 6.89 -9.39 18.48
CA PRO A 157 6.70 -8.75 17.18
C PRO A 157 6.94 -7.23 17.25
N PRO A 158 7.38 -6.59 16.15
CA PRO A 158 7.47 -5.14 16.09
C PRO A 158 6.08 -4.50 16.16
N ILE A 159 5.93 -3.40 16.89
CA ILE A 159 4.71 -2.60 16.90
C ILE A 159 4.63 -1.68 15.67
N ILE A 160 5.79 -1.25 15.16
CA ILE A 160 5.92 -0.54 13.88
C ILE A 160 7.01 -1.25 13.06
N GLU A 161 6.73 -1.51 11.79
CA GLU A 161 7.72 -1.95 10.81
C GLU A 161 7.54 -1.16 9.53
N LEU A 162 8.64 -0.60 9.03
CA LEU A 162 8.71 0.13 7.77
C LEU A 162 9.86 -0.46 6.95
N ALA A 163 9.58 -0.87 5.72
CA ALA A 163 10.57 -1.33 4.77
C ALA A 163 10.60 -0.39 3.57
N VAL A 164 11.79 0.11 3.24
CA VAL A 164 11.99 1.08 2.17
C VAL A 164 13.12 0.69 1.24
N ARG A 165 12.97 1.05 -0.03
CA ARG A 165 14.00 0.95 -1.07
C ARG A 165 14.28 2.35 -1.61
N GLN A 166 15.55 2.65 -1.89
CA GLN A 166 15.97 3.97 -2.39
C GLN A 166 15.89 4.11 -3.91
N THR A 167 15.62 3.02 -4.63
CA THR A 167 15.56 2.97 -6.08
C THR A 167 14.22 2.45 -6.56
N PHE A 168 13.72 3.04 -7.65
CA PHE A 168 12.55 2.59 -8.38
C PHE A 168 12.87 2.60 -9.86
N SER A 169 12.43 1.58 -10.59
CA SER A 169 12.52 1.55 -12.05
C SER A 169 11.13 1.44 -12.62
N LEU A 170 10.62 2.54 -13.21
CA LEU A 170 9.30 2.55 -13.83
C LEU A 170 9.23 1.54 -14.98
N ASP A 171 10.30 1.34 -15.75
CA ASP A 171 10.35 0.39 -16.86
C ASP A 171 10.12 -1.06 -16.43
N ARG A 172 10.39 -1.38 -15.16
CA ARG A 172 10.23 -2.72 -14.58
C ARG A 172 9.02 -2.82 -13.64
N SER A 173 8.25 -1.75 -13.52
CA SER A 173 7.06 -1.69 -12.67
C SER A 173 5.91 -2.54 -13.24
N ARG A 174 4.99 -2.96 -12.37
CA ARG A 174 3.75 -3.62 -12.82
C ARG A 174 2.89 -2.66 -13.66
N ALA A 175 2.88 -1.39 -13.29
CA ALA A 175 2.27 -0.31 -14.06
C ALA A 175 2.70 -0.32 -15.53
N MET A 176 4.01 -0.41 -15.81
CA MET A 176 4.54 -0.47 -17.18
C MET A 176 4.17 -1.79 -17.86
N MET A 177 4.34 -2.92 -17.18
CA MET A 177 4.00 -4.24 -17.74
C MET A 177 2.53 -4.32 -18.17
N LEU A 178 1.61 -3.78 -17.37
CA LEU A 178 0.20 -3.71 -17.73
C LEU A 178 -0.02 -2.86 -19.00
N ALA A 179 0.67 -1.73 -19.14
CA ALA A 179 0.55 -0.89 -20.33
C ALA A 179 1.05 -1.60 -21.60
N ILE A 180 2.16 -2.35 -21.49
CA ILE A 180 2.69 -3.19 -22.59
C ILE A 180 1.66 -4.25 -22.99
N ASP A 181 1.18 -5.05 -22.04
CA ASP A 181 0.20 -6.12 -22.27
C ASP A 181 -1.07 -5.62 -22.98
N LEU A 182 -1.56 -4.45 -22.57
CA LEU A 182 -2.76 -3.83 -23.12
C LEU A 182 -2.52 -3.30 -24.54
N ALA A 183 -1.37 -2.66 -24.78
CA ALA A 183 -1.00 -2.12 -26.10
C ALA A 183 -0.75 -3.23 -27.15
N GLU A 184 -0.19 -4.37 -26.72
CA GLU A 184 0.00 -5.56 -27.57
C GLU A 184 -1.31 -6.32 -27.83
N GLY A 185 -2.39 -5.98 -27.10
CA GLY A 185 -3.70 -6.57 -27.28
C GLY A 185 -3.83 -7.99 -26.72
N ILE A 186 -2.89 -8.42 -25.86
CA ILE A 186 -2.87 -9.76 -25.25
C ILE A 186 -4.18 -10.04 -24.46
N LYS A 187 -4.81 -9.00 -23.90
CA LYS A 187 -6.04 -9.11 -23.09
C LYS A 187 -7.38 -8.85 -23.82
N CYS A 188 -7.39 -8.45 -25.10
CA CYS A 188 -8.63 -8.04 -25.80
C CYS A 188 -9.19 -9.09 -26.78
N LYS A 189 -10.15 -9.92 -26.34
CA LYS A 189 -10.87 -10.90 -27.20
C LYS A 189 -12.30 -10.52 -27.59
N VAL A 190 -12.86 -9.39 -27.14
CA VAL A 190 -14.30 -9.10 -27.28
C VAL A 190 -14.54 -7.76 -27.97
N GLY A 191 -15.37 -7.75 -29.02
CA GLY A 191 -15.91 -6.53 -29.66
C GLY A 191 -15.78 -6.48 -31.19
N SER A 192 -16.51 -5.53 -31.80
CA SER A 192 -16.39 -5.21 -33.23
C SER A 192 -14.99 -4.70 -33.58
N LYS A 193 -14.50 -4.95 -34.81
CA LYS A 193 -13.16 -4.54 -35.27
C LYS A 193 -12.83 -3.06 -35.04
N GLN A 194 -13.81 -2.17 -35.22
CA GLN A 194 -13.62 -0.72 -35.04
C GLN A 194 -13.39 -0.35 -33.58
N LYS A 195 -14.31 -0.74 -32.67
CA LYS A 195 -14.14 -0.58 -31.21
C LYS A 195 -12.84 -1.20 -30.68
N ARG A 196 -12.39 -2.32 -31.27
CA ARG A 196 -11.11 -2.93 -30.91
C ARG A 196 -9.92 -2.05 -31.32
N SER A 197 -9.98 -1.44 -32.50
CA SER A 197 -8.89 -0.60 -33.03
C SER A 197 -8.77 0.71 -32.22
N GLU A 198 -9.90 1.34 -31.90
CA GLU A 198 -9.95 2.54 -31.02
C GLU A 198 -9.36 2.24 -29.64
N ARG A 199 -9.70 1.07 -29.06
CA ARG A 199 -9.19 0.64 -27.77
C ARG A 199 -7.68 0.36 -27.77
N ILE A 200 -7.17 -0.29 -28.82
CA ILE A 200 -5.72 -0.51 -28.97
C ILE A 200 -4.99 0.83 -29.07
N GLU A 201 -5.54 1.81 -29.78
CA GLU A 201 -4.93 3.14 -29.89
C GLU A 201 -4.91 3.87 -28.54
N SER A 202 -5.98 3.75 -27.74
CA SER A 202 -5.99 4.24 -26.37
C SER A 202 -4.88 3.60 -25.52
N HIS A 203 -4.72 2.27 -25.59
CA HIS A 203 -3.68 1.55 -24.85
C HIS A 203 -2.26 1.94 -25.28
N LYS A 204 -2.04 2.16 -26.58
CA LYS A 204 -0.76 2.68 -27.08
C LYS A 204 -0.47 4.08 -26.55
N ARG A 205 -1.48 4.95 -26.45
CA ARG A 205 -1.32 6.29 -25.87
C ARG A 205 -0.82 6.21 -24.43
N THR A 206 -1.39 5.31 -23.63
CA THR A 206 -0.95 5.02 -22.26
C THR A 206 0.50 4.56 -22.22
N LEU A 207 0.85 3.54 -23.01
CA LEU A 207 2.23 3.04 -23.08
C LEU A 207 3.22 4.15 -23.49
N ASN A 208 2.89 4.93 -24.52
CA ASN A 208 3.73 6.03 -24.99
C ASN A 208 3.96 7.09 -23.89
N TRP A 209 2.91 7.44 -23.13
CA TRP A 209 3.05 8.35 -22.00
C TRP A 209 3.95 7.76 -20.92
N MET A 210 3.74 6.49 -20.54
CA MET A 210 4.54 5.82 -19.51
C MET A 210 6.01 5.71 -19.89
N GLN A 211 6.32 5.40 -21.15
CA GLN A 211 7.70 5.36 -21.66
C GLN A 211 8.37 6.73 -21.62
N ARG A 212 7.64 7.83 -21.84
CA ARG A 212 8.20 9.18 -21.65
C ARG A 212 8.41 9.49 -20.17
N ALA A 213 7.47 9.09 -19.31
CA ALA A 213 7.59 9.28 -17.88
C ALA A 213 8.80 8.53 -17.30
N SER A 214 9.15 7.35 -17.81
CA SER A 214 10.31 6.59 -17.33
C SER A 214 11.65 7.27 -17.64
N LEU A 215 11.71 8.06 -18.72
CA LEU A 215 12.89 8.86 -19.09
C LEU A 215 13.13 10.07 -18.17
N LEU A 216 12.17 10.44 -17.31
CA LEU A 216 12.30 11.62 -16.46
C LEU A 216 13.34 11.46 -15.34
N SER A 217 13.73 10.23 -15.00
CA SER A 217 14.71 9.93 -13.94
C SER A 217 14.38 10.69 -12.64
N MET A 218 13.31 10.25 -11.96
CA MET A 218 12.91 10.77 -10.65
C MET A 218 13.71 10.10 -9.53
N ASP A 219 14.03 10.84 -8.47
CA ASP A 219 14.54 10.24 -7.24
C ASP A 219 13.36 9.80 -6.35
N ASN A 220 13.26 8.50 -6.05
CA ASN A 220 12.08 7.91 -5.41
C ASN A 220 12.44 7.37 -4.02
N LEU A 221 11.52 7.50 -3.06
CA LEU A 221 11.51 6.65 -1.87
C LEU A 221 10.41 5.59 -2.04
N CYS A 222 10.81 4.34 -2.26
CA CYS A 222 9.88 3.23 -2.40
C CYS A 222 9.51 2.68 -1.03
N VAL A 223 8.24 2.72 -0.69
CA VAL A 223 7.68 2.06 0.49
C VAL A 223 7.19 0.68 0.09
N GLU A 224 7.96 -0.34 0.46
CA GLU A 224 7.64 -1.74 0.20
C GLU A 224 6.57 -2.23 1.17
N TRP A 225 6.68 -1.79 2.44
CA TRP A 225 5.87 -2.34 3.51
C TRP A 225 5.75 -1.38 4.68
N VAL A 226 4.55 -1.28 5.25
CA VAL A 226 4.28 -0.57 6.50
C VAL A 226 3.34 -1.41 7.34
N VAL A 227 3.73 -1.67 8.58
CA VAL A 227 2.89 -2.26 9.62
C VAL A 227 2.89 -1.36 10.84
N MET A 228 1.70 -1.17 11.41
CA MET A 228 1.47 -0.42 12.65
C MET A 228 0.40 -1.15 13.44
N GLN A 229 0.82 -1.95 14.42
CA GLN A 229 -0.03 -2.94 15.07
C GLN A 229 -0.04 -2.84 16.59
N LYS A 230 -1.25 -2.86 17.15
CA LYS A 230 -1.50 -2.83 18.58
C LYS A 230 -1.47 -4.25 19.13
N ILE A 231 -0.24 -4.77 19.31
CA ILE A 231 0.01 -6.17 19.69
C ILE A 231 -0.53 -6.55 21.08
N SER A 232 -0.94 -5.57 21.88
CA SER A 232 -1.53 -5.78 23.20
C SER A 232 -3.04 -6.02 23.17
N GLU A 233 -3.66 -5.96 21.99
CA GLU A 233 -5.09 -6.15 21.81
C GLU A 233 -5.38 -7.24 20.78
N LYS A 234 -6.47 -7.98 21.01
CA LYS A 234 -6.96 -8.94 20.03
C LYS A 234 -7.66 -8.18 18.92
N LEU A 235 -7.43 -8.62 17.69
CA LEU A 235 -8.23 -8.14 16.57
C LEU A 235 -9.70 -8.53 16.81
N PRO A 236 -10.65 -7.59 16.71
CA PRO A 236 -12.07 -7.93 16.78
C PRO A 236 -12.44 -8.97 15.73
N SER A 237 -13.26 -9.94 16.10
CA SER A 237 -13.79 -10.94 15.16
C SER A 237 -14.81 -10.36 14.18
N ASP A 238 -15.26 -9.12 14.39
CA ASP A 238 -16.17 -8.43 13.49
C ASP A 238 -15.47 -8.07 12.17
N VAL A 239 -16.01 -8.64 11.09
CA VAL A 239 -15.57 -8.42 9.71
C VAL A 239 -15.64 -6.96 9.26
N LYS A 240 -16.50 -6.16 9.91
CA LYS A 240 -16.65 -4.71 9.65
C LYS A 240 -15.46 -3.88 10.14
N VAL A 241 -14.70 -4.42 11.09
CA VAL A 241 -13.59 -3.70 11.73
C VAL A 241 -12.25 -4.21 11.23
N ALA A 242 -12.12 -5.53 11.04
CA ALA A 242 -10.87 -6.14 10.61
C ALA A 242 -10.64 -5.95 9.10
N LEU A 243 -9.60 -5.21 8.72
CA LEU A 243 -9.17 -5.09 7.32
C LEU A 243 -8.47 -6.39 6.85
N PRO A 244 -8.54 -6.76 5.57
CA PRO A 244 -7.77 -7.87 5.01
C PRO A 244 -6.28 -7.79 5.39
N GLY A 245 -5.70 -8.89 5.85
CA GLY A 245 -4.28 -8.97 6.20
C GLY A 245 -3.90 -8.40 7.57
N GLN A 246 -4.84 -7.84 8.35
CA GLN A 246 -4.54 -7.41 9.71
C GLN A 246 -4.48 -8.61 10.67
N GLN A 247 -3.39 -8.76 11.42
CA GLN A 247 -3.30 -9.74 12.50
C GLN A 247 -3.67 -9.16 13.88
N TYR A 248 -3.57 -7.84 14.00
CA TYR A 248 -3.80 -7.04 15.19
C TYR A 248 -4.53 -5.75 14.81
N PRO A 249 -5.22 -5.08 15.77
CA PRO A 249 -5.77 -3.75 15.54
C PRO A 249 -4.69 -2.75 15.12
N GLY A 250 -5.05 -1.75 14.31
CA GLY A 250 -4.13 -0.68 13.94
C GLY A 250 -3.78 0.23 15.12
N LEU A 251 -2.55 0.76 15.16
CA LEU A 251 -2.13 1.71 16.21
C LEU A 251 -2.73 3.12 16.09
N GLY A 252 -3.39 3.44 14.97
CA GLY A 252 -3.88 4.81 14.71
C GLY A 252 -2.77 5.84 14.46
N LEU A 253 -1.55 5.39 14.13
CA LEU A 253 -0.37 6.25 13.96
C LEU A 253 -0.15 6.74 12.53
N LEU A 254 -1.13 6.64 11.64
CA LEU A 254 -0.97 7.02 10.23
C LEU A 254 -0.45 8.47 10.06
N LYS A 255 -0.99 9.42 10.84
CA LYS A 255 -0.58 10.84 10.79
C LYS A 255 0.88 11.05 11.27
N PRO A 256 1.28 10.59 12.48
CA PRO A 256 2.69 10.59 12.87
C PRO A 256 3.61 9.91 11.85
N MET A 257 3.16 8.78 11.30
CA MET A 257 3.97 8.00 10.38
C MET A 257 4.17 8.73 9.05
N ALA A 258 3.13 9.36 8.50
CA ALA A 258 3.22 10.20 7.32
C ALA A 258 4.22 11.36 7.51
N ARG A 259 4.24 11.99 8.70
CA ARG A 259 5.24 13.03 9.01
C ARG A 259 6.67 12.50 9.00
N LEU A 260 6.90 11.31 9.57
CA LEU A 260 8.22 10.68 9.53
C LEU A 260 8.62 10.31 8.09
N MET A 261 7.70 9.77 7.30
CA MET A 261 7.94 9.47 5.88
C MET A 261 8.35 10.72 5.09
N ASN A 262 7.70 11.86 5.33
CA ASN A 262 8.09 13.13 4.71
C ASN A 262 9.50 13.59 5.10
N LYS A 263 10.00 13.22 6.30
CA LYS A 263 11.39 13.50 6.69
C LYS A 263 12.38 12.61 5.92
N PHE A 264 12.05 11.34 5.73
CA PHE A 264 12.87 10.42 4.91
C PHE A 264 12.90 10.83 3.44
N ALA A 265 11.77 11.33 2.94
CA ALA A 265 11.60 11.71 1.53
C ALA A 265 11.91 13.18 1.24
N LYS A 266 12.50 13.93 2.18
CA LYS A 266 12.70 15.39 2.05
C LYS A 266 13.42 15.81 0.77
N ASP A 267 14.40 15.03 0.33
CA ASP A 267 15.22 15.32 -0.85
C ASP A 267 14.80 14.45 -2.06
N LYS A 268 13.60 13.88 -2.05
CA LYS A 268 13.09 12.97 -3.08
C LYS A 268 12.05 13.68 -3.95
N ASP A 269 11.94 13.25 -5.19
CA ASP A 269 10.89 13.70 -6.10
C ASP A 269 9.54 13.06 -5.74
N THR A 270 9.56 11.83 -5.25
CA THR A 270 8.34 11.03 -5.03
C THR A 270 8.47 10.06 -3.85
N ILE A 271 7.33 9.70 -3.28
CA ILE A 271 7.16 8.44 -2.55
C ILE A 271 6.37 7.49 -3.45
N VAL A 272 6.85 6.26 -3.62
CA VAL A 272 6.18 5.22 -4.43
C VAL A 272 5.78 4.06 -3.53
N ASN A 273 4.58 3.53 -3.70
CA ASN A 273 4.09 2.40 -2.92
C ASN A 273 3.15 1.53 -3.75
N SER A 274 3.08 0.23 -3.44
CA SER A 274 2.16 -0.69 -4.10
C SER A 274 1.09 -1.16 -3.10
N PRO A 275 -0.09 -0.51 -3.03
CA PRO A 275 -1.18 -0.93 -2.14
C PRO A 275 -1.56 -2.40 -2.38
N LEU A 276 -1.15 -3.26 -1.45
CA LEU A 276 -1.45 -4.69 -1.50
C LEU A 276 -2.95 -4.99 -1.48
N TYR A 277 -3.73 -4.16 -0.79
CA TYR A 277 -5.18 -4.29 -0.68
C TYR A 277 -5.89 -3.01 -1.13
N PHE A 278 -7.15 -3.15 -1.52
CA PHE A 278 -8.00 -2.03 -1.93
C PHE A 278 -8.11 -0.94 -0.86
N HIS A 279 -8.27 -1.30 0.41
CA HIS A 279 -8.35 -0.30 1.48
C HIS A 279 -7.07 0.53 1.61
N ASN A 280 -5.89 -0.05 1.31
CA ASN A 280 -4.64 0.72 1.27
C ASN A 280 -4.71 1.77 0.17
N ALA A 281 -5.12 1.39 -1.04
CA ALA A 281 -5.24 2.32 -2.17
C ALA A 281 -6.22 3.46 -1.87
N VAL A 282 -7.38 3.16 -1.28
CA VAL A 282 -8.36 4.16 -0.85
C VAL A 282 -7.74 5.11 0.18
N MET A 283 -7.10 4.58 1.23
CA MET A 283 -6.45 5.41 2.25
C MET A 283 -5.37 6.31 1.66
N TYR A 284 -4.51 5.78 0.79
CA TYR A 284 -3.43 6.55 0.17
C TYR A 284 -3.95 7.59 -0.81
N SER A 285 -5.04 7.32 -1.53
CA SER A 285 -5.69 8.31 -2.42
C SER A 285 -6.23 9.53 -1.69
N THR A 286 -6.34 9.50 -0.35
CA THR A 286 -6.68 10.69 0.44
C THR A 286 -5.49 11.63 0.65
N MET A 287 -4.27 11.17 0.35
CA MET A 287 -3.07 12.00 0.40
C MET A 287 -3.03 12.95 -0.80
N PRO A 288 -2.56 14.19 -0.64
CA PRO A 288 -2.49 15.16 -1.72
C PRO A 288 -1.74 14.62 -2.93
N ASP A 289 -2.33 14.81 -4.12
CA ASP A 289 -1.76 14.46 -5.43
C ASP A 289 -1.43 12.98 -5.64
N CYS A 290 -1.83 12.11 -4.70
CA CYS A 290 -1.58 10.68 -4.77
C CYS A 290 -2.38 10.06 -5.92
N THR A 291 -1.69 9.37 -6.82
CA THR A 291 -2.28 8.83 -8.04
C THR A 291 -1.58 7.53 -8.44
N PHE A 292 -2.23 6.65 -9.19
CA PHE A 292 -1.58 5.48 -9.78
C PHE A 292 -0.66 5.88 -10.94
N LEU A 293 0.53 5.28 -11.02
CA LEU A 293 1.49 5.57 -12.08
C LEU A 293 0.95 5.19 -13.47
N ASN A 294 0.11 4.16 -13.58
CA ASN A 294 -0.58 3.84 -14.83
C ASN A 294 -1.91 4.64 -14.91
N PRO A 295 -2.08 5.57 -15.86
CA PRO A 295 -3.28 6.41 -15.92
C PRO A 295 -4.56 5.65 -16.28
N GLU A 296 -4.49 4.53 -17.02
CA GLU A 296 -5.69 3.71 -17.25
C GLU A 296 -6.13 3.01 -15.97
N PHE A 297 -5.17 2.53 -15.19
CA PHE A 297 -5.45 1.92 -13.90
C PHE A 297 -6.00 2.95 -12.91
N GLU A 298 -5.47 4.18 -12.88
CA GLU A 298 -6.02 5.29 -12.10
C GLU A 298 -7.51 5.54 -12.44
N GLY A 299 -7.87 5.59 -13.73
CA GLY A 299 -9.27 5.78 -14.15
C GLY A 299 -10.18 4.62 -13.72
N GLN A 300 -9.68 3.38 -13.82
CA GLN A 300 -10.40 2.19 -13.33
C GLN A 300 -10.55 2.20 -11.81
N PHE A 301 -9.51 2.59 -11.07
CA PHE A 301 -9.56 2.73 -9.63
C PHE A 301 -10.57 3.80 -9.20
N ARG A 302 -10.58 4.98 -9.85
CA ARG A 302 -11.58 6.04 -9.59
C ARG A 302 -12.99 5.53 -9.82
N THR A 303 -13.23 4.85 -10.93
CA THR A 303 -14.52 4.20 -11.23
C THR A 303 -14.92 3.25 -10.10
N LEU A 304 -14.03 2.34 -9.71
CA LEU A 304 -14.27 1.35 -8.67
C LEU A 304 -14.54 1.99 -7.31
N LYS A 305 -13.73 2.98 -6.90
CA LYS A 305 -13.90 3.71 -5.64
C LYS A 305 -15.23 4.46 -5.62
N ASN A 306 -15.58 5.17 -6.69
CA ASN A 306 -16.81 5.95 -6.78
C ASN A 306 -18.05 5.06 -6.76
N ASP A 307 -18.05 3.97 -7.51
CA ASP A 307 -19.18 3.02 -7.56
C ASP A 307 -19.42 2.31 -6.22
N LEU A 308 -18.37 2.18 -5.40
CA LEU A 308 -18.44 1.55 -4.09
C LEU A 308 -18.50 2.56 -2.93
N GLU A 309 -18.52 3.86 -3.22
CA GLU A 309 -18.41 4.93 -2.21
C GLU A 309 -19.54 4.87 -1.18
N ALA A 310 -20.77 4.63 -1.61
CA ALA A 310 -21.91 4.47 -0.71
C ALA A 310 -21.68 3.35 0.33
N TYR A 311 -21.12 2.21 -0.09
CA TYR A 311 -20.79 1.10 0.80
C TYR A 311 -19.60 1.40 1.70
N ILE A 312 -18.61 2.14 1.20
CA ILE A 312 -17.43 2.57 1.98
C ILE A 312 -17.85 3.53 3.10
N ASN A 313 -18.78 4.44 2.81
CA ASN A 313 -19.23 5.48 3.73
C ASN A 313 -20.30 5.01 4.72
N ASP A 314 -20.99 3.89 4.45
CA ASP A 314 -21.89 3.21 5.40
C ASP A 314 -21.10 2.51 6.51
N ARG A 315 -20.63 3.28 7.49
CA ARG A 315 -19.82 2.79 8.62
C ARG A 315 -20.59 1.90 9.60
N GLU A 316 -21.92 1.95 9.58
CA GLU A 316 -22.76 1.20 10.52
C GLU A 316 -23.00 -0.23 10.02
N HIS A 317 -23.25 -0.39 8.72
CA HIS A 317 -23.64 -1.68 8.18
C HIS A 317 -22.53 -2.36 7.36
N ILE A 318 -21.69 -1.61 6.65
CA ILE A 318 -20.76 -2.18 5.66
C ILE A 318 -19.31 -1.70 5.89
N GLY A 319 -19.02 -0.46 5.52
CA GLY A 319 -17.73 0.19 5.70
C GLY A 319 -16.60 -0.35 4.82
N LEU A 320 -15.46 0.31 4.87
CA LEU A 320 -14.30 0.02 4.03
C LEU A 320 -13.76 -1.42 4.18
N ALA A 321 -13.84 -2.00 5.39
CA ALA A 321 -13.34 -3.35 5.64
C ALA A 321 -14.11 -4.42 4.87
N VAL A 322 -15.45 -4.35 4.89
CA VAL A 322 -16.31 -5.27 4.14
C VAL A 322 -16.09 -5.09 2.64
N VAL A 323 -16.02 -3.85 2.15
CA VAL A 323 -15.76 -3.58 0.73
C VAL A 323 -14.40 -4.14 0.29
N SER A 324 -13.35 -3.93 1.09
CA SER A 324 -12.02 -4.46 0.77
C SER A 324 -11.99 -5.99 0.80
N ARG A 325 -12.75 -6.64 1.69
CA ARG A 325 -12.91 -8.11 1.69
C ARG A 325 -13.70 -8.59 0.50
N ALA A 326 -14.74 -7.89 0.08
CA ALA A 326 -15.50 -8.21 -1.11
C ALA A 326 -14.60 -8.24 -2.36
N LEU A 327 -13.69 -7.27 -2.51
CA LEU A 327 -12.69 -7.31 -3.60
C LEU A 327 -11.69 -8.45 -3.44
N PHE A 328 -11.21 -8.69 -2.22
CA PHE A 328 -10.26 -9.77 -1.95
C PHE A 328 -10.82 -11.16 -2.28
N PHE A 329 -12.08 -11.42 -1.94
CA PHE A 329 -12.74 -12.70 -2.22
C PHE A 329 -13.39 -12.77 -3.62
N GLY A 330 -13.37 -11.69 -4.40
CA GLY A 330 -13.97 -11.66 -5.74
C GLY A 330 -15.49 -11.53 -5.75
N ASN A 331 -16.08 -10.90 -4.73
CA ASN A 331 -17.50 -10.60 -4.63
C ASN A 331 -17.91 -9.28 -5.32
N VAL A 332 -16.95 -8.50 -5.81
CA VAL A 332 -17.27 -7.36 -6.69
C VAL A 332 -17.50 -7.86 -8.10
N ILE A 333 -18.55 -7.38 -8.75
CA ILE A 333 -18.91 -7.71 -10.12
C ILE A 333 -18.79 -6.49 -11.03
N HIS A 334 -18.27 -6.70 -12.23
CA HIS A 334 -18.40 -5.75 -13.32
C HIS A 334 -19.72 -6.01 -14.05
N ARG A 335 -20.74 -5.17 -13.78
CA ARG A 335 -22.13 -5.37 -14.21
C ARG A 335 -22.27 -5.62 -15.72
N PRO A 336 -21.58 -4.88 -16.62
CA PRO A 336 -21.74 -5.10 -18.06
C PRO A 336 -21.23 -6.47 -18.54
N SER A 337 -20.23 -7.06 -17.87
CA SER A 337 -19.64 -8.34 -18.31
C SER A 337 -20.03 -9.53 -17.43
N GLY A 338 -20.63 -9.29 -16.27
CA GLY A 338 -20.90 -10.29 -15.25
C GLY A 338 -19.65 -10.90 -14.60
N LYS A 339 -18.45 -10.40 -14.93
CA LYS A 339 -17.19 -10.96 -14.40
C LYS A 339 -16.93 -10.47 -12.99
N ARG A 340 -16.39 -11.37 -12.16
CA ARG A 340 -15.85 -11.05 -10.84
C ARG A 340 -14.57 -10.22 -10.97
N VAL A 341 -14.45 -9.21 -10.14
CA VAL A 341 -13.34 -8.27 -10.07
C VAL A 341 -12.53 -8.60 -8.82
N ARG A 342 -11.21 -8.67 -8.98
CA ARG A 342 -10.26 -8.80 -7.88
C ARG A 342 -9.36 -7.59 -7.86
N TRP A 343 -8.90 -7.22 -6.66
CA TRP A 343 -7.91 -6.17 -6.51
C TRP A 343 -6.58 -6.59 -7.12
N GLU A 344 -5.97 -5.70 -7.91
CA GLU A 344 -4.63 -5.86 -8.45
C GLU A 344 -3.75 -4.76 -7.85
N ALA A 345 -2.68 -5.16 -7.16
CA ALA A 345 -1.75 -4.22 -6.56
C ALA A 345 -0.87 -3.60 -7.65
N MET A 346 -0.98 -2.28 -7.80
CA MET A 346 -0.28 -1.45 -8.77
C MET A 346 0.40 -0.28 -8.05
N GLU A 347 1.43 0.31 -8.65
CA GLU A 347 2.19 1.38 -8.03
C GLU A 347 1.40 2.70 -7.98
N GLN A 348 1.22 3.23 -6.77
CA GLN A 348 0.82 4.62 -6.51
C GLN A 348 2.05 5.48 -6.25
N VAL A 349 1.92 6.75 -6.62
CA VAL A 349 2.94 7.77 -6.40
C VAL A 349 2.34 8.94 -5.64
N ILE A 350 3.09 9.43 -4.67
CA ILE A 350 2.87 10.71 -3.99
C ILE A 350 3.98 11.64 -4.46
N PRO A 351 3.69 12.60 -5.36
CA PRO A 351 4.69 13.53 -5.85
C PRO A 351 5.03 14.58 -4.78
N LEU A 352 6.32 14.79 -4.54
CA LEU A 352 6.85 15.72 -3.55
C LEU A 352 7.41 16.98 -4.21
N SER A 353 8.17 16.83 -5.30
CA SER A 353 8.73 17.97 -6.04
C SER A 353 7.71 18.56 -7.02
N ASP A 354 7.82 19.85 -7.31
CA ASP A 354 6.96 20.51 -8.29
C ASP A 354 7.08 19.85 -9.66
N ARG A 355 8.30 19.42 -10.03
CA ARG A 355 8.56 18.67 -11.25
C ARG A 355 7.77 17.35 -11.28
N ALA A 356 7.81 16.57 -10.20
CA ALA A 356 7.06 15.33 -10.12
C ALA A 356 5.54 15.57 -10.22
N LYS A 357 5.02 16.61 -9.56
CA LYS A 357 3.60 16.98 -9.64
C LYS A 357 3.18 17.32 -11.06
N GLN A 358 3.95 18.17 -11.74
CA GLN A 358 3.64 18.59 -13.12
C GLN A 358 3.69 17.42 -14.10
N GLU A 359 4.69 16.53 -13.97
CA GLU A 359 4.90 15.47 -14.94
C GLU A 359 4.04 14.22 -14.69
N LEU A 360 3.75 13.88 -13.42
CA LEU A 360 3.07 12.63 -13.05
C LEU A 360 1.59 12.81 -12.71
N THR A 361 1.17 13.99 -12.24
CA THR A 361 -0.20 14.21 -11.75
C THR A 361 -0.96 15.25 -12.55
N TYR A 362 -0.35 16.41 -12.84
CA TYR A 362 -1.00 17.52 -13.55
C TYR A 362 -0.75 17.53 -15.06
N ASN A 363 -0.02 16.53 -15.56
CA ASN A 363 0.23 16.39 -16.99
C ASN A 363 -1.10 16.24 -17.74
N LYS A 364 -1.36 17.12 -18.72
CA LYS A 364 -2.64 17.14 -19.45
C LYS A 364 -2.95 15.83 -20.16
N GLU A 365 -1.92 15.15 -20.65
CA GLU A 365 -2.09 13.86 -21.32
C GLU A 365 -2.42 12.76 -20.33
N TYR A 366 -1.74 12.73 -19.18
CA TYR A 366 -2.07 11.83 -18.06
C TYR A 366 -3.54 11.97 -17.69
N LEU A 367 -3.97 13.20 -17.38
CA LEU A 367 -5.36 13.49 -16.99
C LEU A 367 -6.36 13.11 -18.07
N ALA A 368 -6.03 13.34 -19.35
CA ALA A 368 -6.90 12.94 -20.46
C ALA A 368 -7.06 11.42 -20.58
N ILE A 369 -6.00 10.64 -20.31
CA ILE A 369 -6.08 9.17 -20.29
C ILE A 369 -6.90 8.70 -19.08
N VAL A 370 -6.68 9.30 -17.90
CA VAL A 370 -7.46 8.99 -16.68
C VAL A 370 -8.95 9.23 -16.93
N GLU A 371 -9.31 10.40 -17.46
CA GLU A 371 -10.70 10.76 -17.74
C GLU A 371 -11.33 9.81 -18.76
N ALA A 372 -10.62 9.49 -19.85
CA ALA A 372 -11.10 8.56 -20.86
C ALA A 372 -11.34 7.12 -20.33
N ASN A 373 -10.70 6.76 -19.22
CA ASN A 373 -10.84 5.46 -18.56
C ASN A 373 -11.66 5.52 -17.26
N THR A 374 -12.19 6.69 -16.91
CA THR A 374 -13.08 6.86 -15.76
C THR A 374 -14.52 6.75 -16.24
N THR A 375 -15.29 5.87 -15.59
CA THR A 375 -16.71 5.65 -15.86
C THR A 375 -17.49 5.69 -14.55
N LYS A 376 -18.79 5.38 -14.57
CA LYS A 376 -19.64 5.30 -13.38
C LYS A 376 -20.68 4.20 -13.54
N GLY A 377 -21.10 3.61 -12.43
CA GLY A 377 -22.19 2.65 -12.33
C GLY A 377 -21.88 1.27 -12.92
N VAL A 378 -20.61 0.90 -13.09
CA VAL A 378 -20.20 -0.37 -13.71
C VAL A 378 -19.85 -1.45 -12.69
N PHE A 379 -19.53 -1.07 -11.45
CA PHE A 379 -19.23 -2.01 -10.37
C PHE A 379 -20.37 -2.13 -9.35
N GLY A 380 -20.38 -3.25 -8.64
CA GLY A 380 -21.29 -3.52 -7.54
C GLY A 380 -20.81 -4.70 -6.71
N ILE A 381 -21.26 -4.80 -5.47
CA ILE A 381 -20.97 -5.95 -4.61
C ILE A 381 -22.12 -6.95 -4.71
N ASP A 382 -21.77 -8.19 -5.03
CA ASP A 382 -22.65 -9.35 -4.90
C ASP A 382 -22.54 -9.89 -3.47
N PHE A 383 -23.53 -9.57 -2.63
CA PHE A 383 -23.61 -10.06 -1.25
C PHE A 383 -24.22 -11.47 -1.16
N GLY A 384 -24.55 -12.10 -2.29
CA GLY A 384 -25.33 -13.34 -2.33
C GLY A 384 -26.80 -13.10 -1.99
N SER A 385 -27.66 -14.05 -2.37
CA SER A 385 -29.12 -13.99 -2.26
C SER A 385 -29.69 -14.02 -0.82
N HIS A 386 -28.90 -13.72 0.21
CA HIS A 386 -29.28 -13.80 1.62
C HIS A 386 -28.97 -12.56 2.47
N ILE A 387 -28.52 -11.45 1.86
CA ILE A 387 -28.32 -10.19 2.59
C ILE A 387 -29.16 -9.11 1.90
N GLU A 388 -30.39 -8.91 2.39
CA GLU A 388 -31.15 -7.71 2.06
C GLU A 388 -30.48 -6.52 2.76
N ILE A 389 -29.74 -5.73 2.00
CA ILE A 389 -29.32 -4.40 2.45
C ILE A 389 -30.55 -3.50 2.28
N PRO A 390 -31.05 -2.82 3.32
CA PRO A 390 -32.11 -1.85 3.18
C PRO A 390 -31.57 -0.67 2.37
N ILE A 391 -31.83 -0.68 1.06
CA ILE A 391 -31.69 0.51 0.24
C ILE A 391 -32.77 1.46 0.77
N SER A 392 -32.35 2.58 1.36
CA SER A 392 -33.27 3.67 1.67
C SER A 392 -33.98 4.03 0.37
N LYS A 393 -35.29 3.75 0.32
CA LYS A 393 -36.14 4.16 -0.80
C LYS A 393 -36.04 5.67 -0.90
N GLU A 394 -35.34 6.17 -1.91
CA GLU A 394 -35.60 7.50 -2.41
C GLU A 394 -37.06 7.51 -2.83
N SER A 395 -37.86 8.27 -2.09
CA SER A 395 -39.25 8.53 -2.40
C SER A 395 -39.29 9.24 -3.76
N GLY A 396 -39.79 8.53 -4.76
CA GLY A 396 -40.11 9.10 -6.05
C GLY A 396 -41.06 10.28 -5.89
N ALA A 397 -40.60 11.44 -6.33
CA ALA A 397 -41.45 12.53 -6.78
C ALA A 397 -40.80 13.09 -8.05
N GLU A 398 -41.25 12.53 -9.17
CA GLU A 398 -41.12 13.10 -10.50
C GLU A 398 -41.74 14.51 -10.47
N LYS A 399 -40.89 15.54 -10.55
CA LYS A 399 -41.29 16.90 -10.94
C LYS A 399 -40.18 17.50 -11.79
N ASP A 400 -40.54 17.76 -13.04
CA ASP A 400 -39.89 18.73 -13.93
C ASP A 400 -39.52 20.03 -13.21
N PHE A 401 -38.42 20.66 -13.66
CA PHE A 401 -38.12 22.11 -13.77
C PHE A 401 -36.58 22.37 -13.66
N PRO A 402 -36.03 23.47 -14.20
CA PRO A 402 -35.54 23.60 -15.56
C PRO A 402 -34.01 23.86 -15.62
N CYS A 403 -33.42 23.77 -16.81
CA CYS A 403 -32.19 24.49 -17.11
C CYS A 403 -32.45 25.99 -16.99
N ASP A 404 -31.69 26.70 -16.16
CA ASP A 404 -31.40 28.12 -16.35
C ASP A 404 -30.05 28.49 -15.71
N ASP A 405 -29.37 29.38 -16.41
CA ASP A 405 -28.04 29.95 -16.19
C ASP A 405 -27.83 30.57 -14.80
N ILE A 406 -26.64 30.37 -14.21
CA ILE A 406 -25.99 31.43 -13.43
C ILE A 406 -24.50 31.50 -13.79
N CYS A 407 -24.15 32.65 -14.35
CA CYS A 407 -22.81 33.10 -14.70
C CYS A 407 -21.87 33.26 -13.49
N ILE A 408 -20.60 33.08 -13.84
CA ILE A 408 -19.36 33.62 -13.27
C ILE A 408 -19.55 34.91 -12.46
N SER A 409 -18.92 34.98 -11.29
CA SER A 409 -18.28 36.22 -10.84
C SER A 409 -16.87 35.94 -10.30
N GLU A 410 -15.94 36.73 -10.82
CA GLU A 410 -14.53 36.79 -10.43
C GLU A 410 -14.38 37.43 -9.04
N ALA A 411 -13.42 36.95 -8.26
CA ALA A 411 -12.72 37.78 -7.28
C ALA A 411 -11.26 37.32 -7.17
N SER A 412 -10.37 38.26 -7.44
CA SER A 412 -8.93 38.13 -7.49
C SER A 412 -8.24 38.43 -6.16
N SER A 413 -7.06 37.83 -6.01
CA SER A 413 -5.92 38.21 -5.15
C SER A 413 -6.00 37.97 -3.64
N SER A 414 -5.12 37.11 -3.12
CA SER A 414 -3.84 37.52 -2.53
C SER A 414 -3.02 36.30 -2.08
N ASN A 415 -1.69 36.42 -2.21
CA ASN A 415 -0.68 35.48 -1.77
C ASN A 415 -0.70 35.33 -0.24
N GLU A 416 -0.73 34.09 0.25
CA GLU A 416 -0.04 33.72 1.50
C GLU A 416 0.19 32.19 1.55
N THR A 417 1.25 31.84 2.23
CA THR A 417 1.99 30.57 2.25
C THR A 417 1.14 29.31 2.50
N ALA A 418 1.44 28.25 1.75
CA ALA A 418 0.81 26.93 1.86
C ALA A 418 1.19 26.20 3.16
N ASP A 419 0.40 26.43 4.21
CA ASP A 419 0.24 25.50 5.34
C ASP A 419 -1.08 24.75 5.14
N LEU A 420 -1.03 23.51 4.66
CA LEU A 420 -2.22 22.67 4.49
C LEU A 420 -2.54 21.92 5.79
N VAL A 421 -3.33 22.59 6.62
CA VAL A 421 -4.26 21.99 7.57
C VAL A 421 -5.50 21.55 6.79
N ALA A 422 -5.65 20.24 6.56
CA ALA A 422 -6.91 19.62 6.16
C ALA A 422 -6.93 18.15 6.61
N LEU A 423 -7.02 17.96 7.92
CA LEU A 423 -7.31 16.66 8.56
C LEU A 423 -8.32 16.88 9.70
N SER A 424 -9.43 17.54 9.37
CA SER A 424 -10.64 17.57 10.20
C SER A 424 -11.59 16.47 9.73
N GLU A 425 -12.07 15.67 10.68
CA GLU A 425 -13.20 14.73 10.55
C GLU A 425 -12.91 13.30 10.02
N ILE A 426 -11.97 12.61 10.66
CA ILE A 426 -12.20 11.19 11.00
C ILE A 426 -11.94 11.06 12.50
N ASP A 427 -12.99 11.22 13.28
CA ASP A 427 -13.01 11.06 14.73
C ASP A 427 -12.86 9.58 15.07
N THR A 428 -11.69 9.19 15.59
CA THR A 428 -11.40 7.84 16.09
C THR A 428 -11.79 7.75 17.56
N ARG A 429 -13.07 7.88 17.89
CA ARG A 429 -13.55 7.52 19.23
C ARG A 429 -13.77 6.01 19.32
N PRO A 430 -13.37 5.37 20.43
CA PRO A 430 -13.80 4.02 20.71
C PRO A 430 -15.32 4.02 21.01
N ALA A 431 -16.05 3.10 20.41
CA ALA A 431 -17.39 2.77 20.87
C ALA A 431 -17.27 2.23 22.31
N THR A 432 -18.04 2.83 23.22
CA THR A 432 -18.24 2.38 24.61
C THR A 432 -18.81 0.99 24.69
#